data_AF-A0A927YSE6-F1
#
_entry.id   AF-A0A927YSE6-F1
#
_cell.length_a   1.000
_cell.length_b   1.000
_cell.length_c   1.000
_cell.angle_alpha   90.00
_cell.angle_beta   90.00
_cell.angle_gamma   90.00
#
_symmetry.space_group_name_H-M   'P 1'
#
loop_
_entity.id
_entity.type
_entity.pdbx_description
1 polymer ?
#
loop_
_entity_poly.entity_id
_entity_poly.type
_entity_poly.pdbx_seq_one_letter_code
_entity_poly.pdbx_strand_id
1 'polypeptide(L)'
;MNKTSDKKVELLIPAGSLEVLKVAVDYGADAVYIGGEQYGLRAMAHNFSIEEMIEGANYCHEHGAKLHVTINIFAHNEDLEGIRAYMEKIKDVPVDALIISDPAIFTMAGEILPNVERHVSTQANNTNYGIYKFWYGLGAKRVVSARELSLKEIREIRENIPDAMEIESFIHGAMCISYSGRCLLSNFLTGRDANQGACTHPCRWQYSVVEEKRPGEYFPVEEDDRGTYIFNSKDLCMIEHIPDMINAGIDSFKIEGRMKTALYVATVARTYRKAIDDFYKDEELYKSNLPYYMEEIGKCTYRQYTTGFYYGKPSSDAQVYDNNEYVKNYIYVGKVESVDANGCVCFMQRNKFCVGQTVEAMAFDGNNQQLEVKAIYNENGESVESAPHPKEQLKVDLGAVLPVGTIIRMRAV
;
A
#
# COMPACT_ATOMS: atom_id res chain seq x y z
N MET A 1 12.39 28.83 0.90
CA MET A 1 12.84 28.21 -0.35
C MET A 1 14.25 27.67 -0.13
N ASN A 2 14.40 26.37 0.12
CA ASN A 2 15.65 25.65 -0.07
C ASN A 2 15.29 24.39 -0.87
N LYS A 3 15.26 24.54 -2.21
CA LYS A 3 15.39 23.43 -3.15
C LYS A 3 16.84 22.97 -3.10
N THR A 4 17.18 22.09 -2.15
CA THR A 4 18.53 21.53 -2.00
C THR A 4 18.54 20.00 -1.98
N SER A 5 17.65 19.40 -2.75
CA SER A 5 17.73 17.99 -3.08
C SER A 5 17.28 17.82 -4.53
N ASP A 6 18.22 17.56 -5.44
CA ASP A 6 17.94 17.02 -6.78
C ASP A 6 17.29 15.63 -6.73
N LYS A 7 17.13 15.06 -5.52
CA LYS A 7 16.43 13.79 -5.30
C LYS A 7 14.93 14.06 -5.15
N LYS A 8 14.15 13.59 -6.12
CA LYS A 8 12.70 13.48 -6.00
C LYS A 8 12.33 12.53 -4.85
N VAL A 9 11.19 12.77 -4.24
CA VAL A 9 10.61 11.87 -3.22
C VAL A 9 10.38 10.48 -3.83
N GLU A 10 10.69 9.43 -3.08
CA GLU A 10 10.48 8.03 -3.46
C GLU A 10 9.00 7.66 -3.26
N LEU A 11 8.38 6.98 -4.23
CA LEU A 11 7.07 6.35 -4.08
C LEU A 11 7.24 4.85 -3.77
N LEU A 12 6.97 4.48 -2.52
CA LEU A 12 7.07 3.12 -2.01
C LEU A 12 5.69 2.42 -1.97
N ILE A 13 5.54 1.37 -2.77
CA ILE A 13 4.28 0.63 -2.95
C ILE A 13 4.36 -0.77 -2.31
N PRO A 14 3.31 -1.26 -1.62
CA PRO A 14 3.26 -2.64 -1.16
C PRO A 14 2.94 -3.61 -2.29
N ALA A 15 3.52 -4.80 -2.26
CA ALA A 15 3.04 -5.93 -3.06
C ALA A 15 2.82 -7.18 -2.22
N GLY A 16 1.67 -7.83 -2.45
CA GLY A 16 1.32 -9.11 -1.86
C GLY A 16 1.57 -10.31 -2.77
N SER A 17 2.00 -10.11 -4.01
CA SER A 17 2.38 -11.18 -4.93
C SER A 17 3.30 -10.62 -6.01
N LEU A 18 4.01 -11.50 -6.71
CA LEU A 18 4.89 -11.12 -7.81
C LEU A 18 4.12 -10.38 -8.93
N GLU A 19 2.89 -10.80 -9.24
CA GLU A 19 2.01 -10.10 -10.18
C GLU A 19 1.78 -8.64 -9.76
N VAL A 20 1.50 -8.41 -8.48
CA VAL A 20 1.23 -7.08 -7.93
C VAL A 20 2.50 -6.23 -7.86
N LEU A 21 3.67 -6.85 -7.60
CA LEU A 21 4.96 -6.17 -7.64
C LEU A 21 5.23 -5.62 -9.03
N LYS A 22 5.11 -6.45 -10.07
CA LYS A 22 5.33 -6.03 -11.46
C LYS A 22 4.38 -4.88 -11.82
N VAL A 23 3.11 -4.99 -11.46
CA VAL A 23 2.13 -3.92 -11.64
C VAL A 23 2.51 -2.64 -10.88
N ALA A 24 3.02 -2.73 -9.65
CA ALA A 24 3.45 -1.54 -8.92
C ALA A 24 4.57 -0.79 -9.67
N VAL A 25 5.57 -1.53 -10.16
CA VAL A 25 6.70 -1.00 -10.91
C VAL A 25 6.23 -0.40 -12.24
N ASP A 26 5.44 -1.13 -13.03
CA ASP A 26 4.93 -0.67 -14.34
C ASP A 26 4.11 0.63 -14.23
N TYR A 27 3.40 0.78 -13.12
CA TYR A 27 2.56 1.95 -12.83
C TYR A 27 3.28 3.05 -12.03
N GLY A 28 4.61 2.97 -11.88
CA GLY A 28 5.45 4.09 -11.46
C GLY A 28 5.93 4.07 -10.01
N ALA A 29 6.02 2.90 -9.36
CA ALA A 29 6.69 2.77 -8.07
C ALA A 29 8.22 2.96 -8.23
N ASP A 30 8.82 3.78 -7.36
CA ASP A 30 10.28 3.89 -7.26
C ASP A 30 10.86 2.75 -6.40
N ALA A 31 10.05 2.20 -5.50
CA ALA A 31 10.39 1.05 -4.69
C ALA A 31 9.14 0.23 -4.36
N VAL A 32 9.32 -1.07 -4.13
CA VAL A 32 8.27 -1.98 -3.71
C VAL A 32 8.67 -2.65 -2.40
N TYR A 33 7.76 -2.73 -1.42
CA TYR A 33 7.98 -3.54 -0.23
C TYR A 33 7.10 -4.79 -0.19
N ILE A 34 7.71 -5.91 0.19
CA ILE A 34 7.08 -7.24 0.25
C ILE A 34 7.26 -7.88 1.62
N GLY A 35 6.49 -8.94 1.88
CA GLY A 35 6.75 -9.88 2.97
C GLY A 35 7.28 -11.20 2.43
N GLY A 36 8.29 -11.76 3.09
CA GLY A 36 8.63 -13.16 2.90
C GLY A 36 7.70 -14.09 3.64
N GLU A 37 7.88 -15.40 3.42
CA GLU A 37 7.05 -16.46 4.02
C GLU A 37 6.95 -16.37 5.55
N GLN A 38 7.92 -15.70 6.18
CA GLN A 38 8.05 -15.63 7.63
C GLN A 38 8.31 -14.18 8.10
N TYR A 39 7.96 -13.91 9.35
CA TYR A 39 8.37 -12.72 10.12
C TYR A 39 7.90 -11.34 9.60
N GLY A 40 6.85 -11.30 8.76
CA GLY A 40 6.15 -10.08 8.38
C GLY A 40 4.80 -9.88 9.10
N LEU A 41 4.43 -8.63 9.41
CA LEU A 41 3.15 -8.29 10.07
C LEU A 41 1.88 -8.47 9.22
N ARG A 42 1.97 -9.16 8.09
CA ARG A 42 0.85 -9.54 7.25
C ARG A 42 0.98 -11.02 6.89
N ALA A 43 1.06 -11.88 7.91
CA ALA A 43 1.27 -13.32 7.75
C ALA A 43 0.20 -14.01 6.86
N MET A 44 -0.99 -13.39 6.74
CA MET A 44 -2.11 -13.88 5.92
C MET A 44 -2.11 -13.34 4.48
N ALA A 45 -1.15 -12.50 4.10
CA ALA A 45 -0.95 -12.17 2.68
C ALA A 45 -0.26 -13.34 1.96
N HIS A 46 -0.37 -13.40 0.63
CA HIS A 46 0.55 -14.25 -0.11
C HIS A 46 1.96 -13.71 0.13
N ASN A 47 2.85 -14.59 0.56
CA ASN A 47 4.20 -14.23 0.92
C ASN A 47 5.14 -14.79 -0.14
N PHE A 48 6.20 -14.06 -0.44
CA PHE A 48 7.09 -14.41 -1.54
C PHE A 48 8.00 -15.58 -1.14
N SER A 49 8.12 -16.58 -2.02
CA SER A 49 9.20 -17.57 -1.97
C SER A 49 10.54 -16.90 -2.28
N ILE A 50 11.67 -17.56 -1.98
CA ILE A 50 13.01 -17.02 -2.31
C ILE A 50 13.15 -16.80 -3.82
N GLU A 51 12.63 -17.72 -4.63
CA GLU A 51 12.65 -17.63 -6.09
C GLU A 51 11.83 -16.43 -6.58
N GLU A 52 10.63 -16.22 -6.02
CA GLU A 52 9.81 -15.05 -6.35
C GLU A 52 10.47 -13.74 -5.89
N MET A 53 11.22 -13.75 -4.79
CA MET A 53 11.98 -12.58 -4.35
C MET A 53 13.11 -12.24 -5.33
N ILE A 54 13.84 -13.24 -5.81
CA ILE A 54 14.91 -13.05 -6.81
C ILE A 54 14.31 -12.50 -8.10
N GLU A 55 13.23 -13.11 -8.60
CA GLU A 55 12.56 -12.63 -9.81
C GLU A 55 12.02 -11.21 -9.62
N GLY A 56 11.38 -10.93 -8.48
CA GLY A 56 10.85 -9.61 -8.16
C GLY A 56 11.95 -8.55 -8.05
N ALA A 57 13.09 -8.87 -7.43
CA ALA A 57 14.22 -7.96 -7.29
C ALA A 57 14.84 -7.63 -8.66
N ASN A 58 15.07 -8.65 -9.48
CA ASN A 58 15.57 -8.46 -10.84
C ASN A 58 14.61 -7.58 -11.67
N TYR A 59 13.30 -7.84 -11.58
CA TYR A 59 12.30 -7.01 -12.26
C TYR A 59 12.34 -5.55 -11.79
N CYS A 60 12.41 -5.32 -10.48
CA CYS A 60 12.55 -3.97 -9.94
C CYS A 60 13.81 -3.29 -10.51
N HIS A 61 14.97 -3.93 -10.43
CA HIS A 61 16.25 -3.36 -10.86
C HIS A 61 16.31 -3.09 -12.37
N GLU A 62 15.75 -3.97 -13.20
CA GLU A 62 15.63 -3.77 -14.66
C GLU A 62 14.82 -2.52 -15.02
N HIS A 63 13.89 -2.12 -14.15
CA HIS A 63 13.03 -0.94 -14.32
C HIS A 63 13.48 0.26 -13.48
N GLY A 64 14.64 0.18 -12.81
CA GLY A 64 15.18 1.25 -11.96
C GLY A 64 14.46 1.43 -10.62
N ALA A 65 13.64 0.46 -10.21
CA ALA A 65 12.98 0.42 -8.91
C ALA A 65 13.77 -0.44 -7.90
N LYS A 66 13.46 -0.30 -6.60
CA LYS A 66 14.07 -1.08 -5.51
C LYS A 66 13.13 -2.11 -4.91
N LEU A 67 13.68 -3.17 -4.30
CA LEU A 67 12.95 -4.15 -3.52
C LEU A 67 13.30 -4.07 -2.03
N HIS A 68 12.29 -3.86 -1.19
CA HIS A 68 12.41 -3.86 0.27
C HIS A 68 11.68 -5.07 0.87
N VAL A 69 12.26 -5.74 1.86
CA VAL A 69 11.65 -6.90 2.54
C VAL A 69 11.32 -6.57 3.99
N THR A 70 10.12 -6.91 4.46
CA THR A 70 9.73 -6.68 5.87
C THR A 70 10.11 -7.85 6.76
N ILE A 71 10.82 -7.57 7.86
CA ILE A 71 11.05 -8.48 9.00
C ILE A 71 10.68 -7.73 10.27
N ASN A 72 9.38 -7.45 10.43
CA ASN A 72 8.88 -6.43 11.35
C ASN A 72 7.90 -6.95 12.40
N ILE A 73 7.97 -8.23 12.75
CA ILE A 73 7.29 -8.74 13.93
C ILE A 73 7.93 -8.20 15.22
N PHE A 74 7.21 -8.32 16.33
CA PHE A 74 7.81 -8.24 17.66
C PHE A 74 8.25 -9.64 18.06
N ALA A 75 9.56 -9.90 17.97
CA ALA A 75 10.10 -11.23 18.19
C ALA A 75 10.12 -11.62 19.67
N HIS A 76 9.87 -12.90 19.92
CA HIS A 76 10.08 -13.57 21.18
C HIS A 76 11.39 -14.37 21.11
N ASN A 77 11.88 -14.85 22.25
CA ASN A 77 13.16 -15.58 22.31
C ASN A 77 13.22 -16.76 21.32
N GLU A 78 12.09 -17.45 21.12
CA GLU A 78 11.98 -18.58 20.19
C GLU A 78 12.12 -18.19 18.71
N ASP A 79 11.84 -16.93 18.36
CA ASP A 79 11.93 -16.46 16.97
C ASP A 79 13.39 -16.18 16.54
N LEU A 80 14.29 -15.89 17.49
CA LEU A 80 15.62 -15.35 17.18
C LEU A 80 16.48 -16.29 16.32
N GLU A 81 16.45 -17.60 16.59
CA GLU A 81 17.19 -18.59 15.80
C GLU A 81 16.61 -18.72 14.38
N GLY A 82 15.28 -18.73 14.27
CA GLY A 82 14.59 -18.82 12.99
C GLY A 82 14.79 -17.58 12.11
N ILE A 83 14.76 -16.38 12.71
CA ILE A 83 15.04 -15.12 12.01
C ILE A 83 16.48 -15.11 11.49
N ARG A 84 17.44 -15.54 12.31
CA ARG A 84 18.85 -15.67 11.88
C ARG A 84 18.97 -16.59 10.66
N ALA A 85 18.37 -17.79 10.74
CA ALA A 85 18.38 -18.74 9.64
C ALA A 85 17.70 -18.19 8.38
N TYR A 86 16.62 -17.42 8.54
CA TYR A 86 15.92 -16.77 7.43
C TYR A 86 16.79 -15.69 6.76
N MET A 87 17.46 -14.82 7.54
CA MET A 87 18.37 -13.81 7.01
C MET A 87 19.54 -14.42 6.23
N GLU A 88 20.10 -15.54 6.71
CA GLU A 88 21.15 -16.26 5.98
C GLU A 88 20.66 -16.82 4.65
N LYS A 89 19.40 -17.27 4.57
CA LYS A 89 18.79 -17.79 3.33
C LYS A 89 18.56 -16.69 2.28
N ILE A 90 18.20 -15.49 2.70
CA ILE A 90 17.93 -14.38 1.77
C ILE A 90 19.17 -13.56 1.42
N LYS A 91 20.36 -13.99 1.86
CA LYS A 91 21.63 -13.28 1.66
C LYS A 91 22.01 -13.11 0.19
N ASP A 92 21.68 -14.09 -0.63
CA ASP A 92 21.96 -14.08 -2.08
C ASP A 92 20.82 -13.45 -2.89
N VAL A 93 19.72 -13.05 -2.23
CA VAL A 93 18.64 -12.30 -2.88
C VAL A 93 19.08 -10.84 -2.96
N PRO A 94 18.97 -10.18 -4.13
CA PRO A 94 19.40 -8.79 -4.30
C PRO A 94 18.37 -7.81 -3.71
N VAL A 95 18.15 -7.89 -2.39
CA VAL A 95 17.28 -6.99 -1.62
C VAL A 95 18.01 -5.69 -1.31
N ASP A 96 17.35 -4.56 -1.57
CA ASP A 96 17.93 -3.23 -1.32
C ASP A 96 17.83 -2.82 0.16
N ALA A 97 16.72 -3.16 0.82
CA ALA A 97 16.51 -2.80 2.22
C ALA A 97 15.65 -3.81 3.01
N LEU A 98 15.91 -3.89 4.32
CA LEU A 98 15.04 -4.55 5.29
C LEU A 98 14.24 -3.53 6.10
N ILE A 99 12.95 -3.77 6.28
CA ILE A 99 12.08 -2.95 7.14
C ILE A 99 11.85 -3.71 8.45
N ILE A 100 12.42 -3.22 9.54
CA ILE A 100 12.56 -3.93 10.82
C ILE A 100 12.01 -3.09 11.98
N SER A 101 11.33 -3.71 12.94
CA SER A 101 10.81 -3.04 14.15
C SER A 101 11.61 -3.32 15.42
N ASP A 102 12.16 -4.53 15.53
CA ASP A 102 12.80 -5.02 16.75
C ASP A 102 14.30 -4.66 16.79
N PRO A 103 14.82 -4.07 17.90
CA PRO A 103 16.23 -3.69 18.00
C PRO A 103 17.24 -4.85 17.91
N ALA A 104 16.88 -6.04 18.42
CA ALA A 104 17.76 -7.21 18.34
C ALA A 104 17.82 -7.73 16.91
N ILE A 105 16.68 -7.80 16.21
CA ILE A 105 16.63 -8.13 14.77
C ILE A 105 17.41 -7.08 13.97
N PHE A 106 17.26 -5.79 14.30
CA PHE A 106 17.93 -4.70 13.60
C PHE A 106 19.46 -4.80 13.69
N THR A 107 19.97 -5.10 14.88
CA THR A 107 21.41 -5.30 15.11
C THR A 107 21.90 -6.55 14.39
N MET A 108 21.16 -7.66 14.52
CA MET A 108 21.46 -8.92 13.84
C MET A 108 21.52 -8.77 12.31
N ALA A 109 20.58 -8.02 11.72
CA ALA A 109 20.59 -7.72 10.29
C ALA A 109 21.87 -7.00 9.84
N GLY A 110 22.41 -6.10 10.68
CA GLY A 110 23.66 -5.41 10.39
C GLY A 110 24.89 -6.30 10.44
N GLU A 111 24.84 -7.39 11.22
CA GLU A 111 25.90 -8.39 11.29
C GLU A 111 25.85 -9.37 10.11
N ILE A 112 24.65 -9.85 9.76
CA ILE A 112 24.45 -10.91 8.75
C ILE A 112 24.41 -10.34 7.32
N LEU A 113 23.75 -9.20 7.14
CA LEU A 113 23.47 -8.55 5.85
C LEU A 113 24.01 -7.11 5.84
N PRO A 114 25.33 -6.90 6.01
CA PRO A 114 25.90 -5.57 6.19
C PRO A 114 25.73 -4.63 4.99
N ASN A 115 25.52 -5.19 3.79
CA ASN A 115 25.33 -4.44 2.55
C ASN A 115 23.86 -4.10 2.25
N VAL A 116 22.91 -4.65 3.01
CA VAL A 116 21.48 -4.36 2.83
C VAL A 116 21.10 -3.20 3.74
N GLU A 117 20.41 -2.19 3.20
CA GLU A 117 19.99 -1.05 4.01
C GLU A 117 19.04 -1.50 5.12
N ARG A 118 19.13 -0.85 6.28
CA ARG A 118 18.22 -1.12 7.40
C ARG A 118 17.29 0.07 7.58
N HIS A 119 16.00 -0.17 7.36
CA HIS A 119 14.92 0.79 7.53
C HIS A 119 14.12 0.41 8.78
N VAL A 120 13.73 1.41 9.56
CA VAL A 120 13.00 1.18 10.82
C VAL A 120 11.50 1.29 10.59
N SER A 121 10.78 0.20 10.84
CA SER A 121 9.33 0.11 10.71
C SER A 121 8.62 1.05 11.70
N THR A 122 7.45 1.57 11.31
CA THR A 122 6.62 2.46 12.16
C THR A 122 6.27 1.83 13.52
N GLN A 123 6.23 0.49 13.60
CA GLN A 123 5.99 -0.31 14.80
C GLN A 123 7.05 -0.10 15.92
N ALA A 124 8.20 0.48 15.60
CA ALA A 124 9.20 0.89 16.57
C ALA A 124 8.83 2.18 17.34
N ASN A 125 7.67 2.79 17.08
CA ASN A 125 7.16 4.01 17.74
C ASN A 125 8.06 5.23 17.51
N ASN A 126 8.38 5.52 16.24
CA ASN A 126 9.30 6.59 15.88
C ASN A 126 8.63 7.98 15.96
N THR A 127 8.55 8.54 17.17
CA THR A 127 7.71 9.72 17.49
C THR A 127 8.47 11.01 17.75
N ASN A 128 9.80 10.96 17.89
CA ASN A 128 10.62 12.14 18.19
C ASN A 128 12.03 12.00 17.62
N TYR A 129 12.74 13.12 17.45
CA TYR A 129 14.07 13.15 16.85
C TYR A 129 15.12 12.35 17.65
N GLY A 130 14.92 12.15 18.95
CA GLY A 130 15.81 11.35 19.79
C GLY A 130 15.83 9.88 19.38
N ILE A 131 14.65 9.32 19.09
CA ILE A 131 14.50 7.96 18.55
C ILE A 131 15.16 7.84 17.17
N TYR A 132 15.00 8.85 16.32
CA TYR A 132 15.67 8.86 15.01
C TYR A 132 17.19 8.86 15.15
N LYS A 133 17.76 9.72 16.01
CA LYS A 133 19.20 9.74 16.30
C LYS A 133 19.71 8.42 16.85
N PHE A 134 18.94 7.78 17.74
CA PHE A 134 19.26 6.46 18.27
C PHE A 134 19.39 5.42 17.15
N TRP A 135 18.38 5.31 16.28
CA TRP A 135 18.40 4.38 15.17
C TRP A 135 19.51 4.68 14.15
N TYR A 136 19.74 5.97 13.88
CA TYR A 136 20.83 6.40 13.01
C TYR A 136 22.20 5.97 13.55
N GLY A 137 22.41 6.08 14.87
CA GLY A 137 23.63 5.60 15.54
C GLY A 137 23.85 4.09 15.43
N LEU A 138 22.79 3.30 15.21
CA LEU A 138 22.84 1.86 14.93
C LEU A 138 22.96 1.55 13.42
N GLY A 139 23.07 2.58 12.58
CA GLY A 139 23.22 2.48 11.13
C GLY A 139 21.91 2.42 10.35
N ALA A 140 20.80 2.93 10.90
CA ALA A 140 19.57 3.09 10.13
C ALA A 140 19.75 4.12 9.00
N LYS A 141 19.38 3.72 7.78
CA LYS A 141 19.33 4.63 6.64
C LYS A 141 18.04 5.46 6.61
N ARG A 142 16.94 4.83 7.02
CA ARG A 142 15.59 5.39 6.92
C ARG A 142 14.75 5.00 8.14
N VAL A 143 13.90 5.91 8.59
CA VAL A 143 12.95 5.66 9.67
C VAL A 143 11.55 6.01 9.22
N VAL A 144 10.64 5.05 9.35
CA VAL A 144 9.23 5.26 9.07
C VAL A 144 8.59 5.97 10.24
N SER A 145 8.02 7.14 10.00
CA SER A 145 7.36 7.96 11.01
C SER A 145 6.19 7.23 11.66
N ALA A 146 5.97 7.51 12.94
CA ALA A 146 4.75 7.10 13.62
C ALA A 146 3.52 7.70 12.92
N ARG A 147 2.41 6.95 12.89
CA ARG A 147 1.18 7.31 12.14
C ARG A 147 0.38 8.43 12.80
N GLU A 148 0.64 8.65 14.08
CA GLU A 148 0.04 9.65 14.95
C GLU A 148 0.77 11.01 14.94
N LEU A 149 1.84 11.16 14.15
CA LEU A 149 2.56 12.43 14.04
C LEU A 149 1.90 13.41 13.08
N SER A 150 1.88 14.68 13.49
CA SER A 150 1.54 15.81 12.62
C SER A 150 2.70 16.24 11.71
N LEU A 151 2.40 16.98 10.65
CA LEU A 151 3.43 17.57 9.78
C LEU A 151 4.33 18.55 10.55
N LYS A 152 3.81 19.19 11.59
CA LYS A 152 4.61 20.06 12.47
C LYS A 152 5.67 19.25 13.22
N GLU A 153 5.28 18.11 13.80
CA GLU A 153 6.22 17.23 14.50
C GLU A 153 7.23 16.60 13.55
N ILE A 154 6.82 16.23 12.33
CA ILE A 154 7.73 15.70 11.30
C ILE A 154 8.76 16.75 10.88
N ARG A 155 8.36 18.01 10.71
CA ARG A 155 9.30 19.12 10.45
C ARG A 155 10.30 19.29 11.58
N GLU A 156 9.83 19.27 12.83
CA GLU A 156 10.72 19.35 14.00
C GLU A 156 11.71 18.17 14.04
N ILE A 157 11.28 16.97 13.65
CA ILE A 157 12.18 15.81 13.49
C ILE A 157 13.23 16.10 12.42
N ARG A 158 12.81 16.53 11.22
CA ARG A 158 13.71 16.84 10.10
C ARG A 158 14.77 17.88 10.49
N GLU A 159 14.37 18.93 11.18
CA GLU A 159 15.27 20.01 11.66
C GLU A 159 16.34 19.52 12.66
N ASN A 160 16.11 18.36 13.30
CA ASN A 160 16.96 17.87 14.37
C ASN A 160 17.77 16.61 14.02
N ILE A 161 17.56 15.97 12.87
CA ILE A 161 18.27 14.74 12.46
C ILE A 161 19.27 15.03 11.31
N PRO A 162 20.30 14.18 11.09
CA PRO A 162 21.25 14.37 10.00
C PRO A 162 20.60 14.31 8.62
N ASP A 163 21.04 15.13 7.66
CA ASP A 163 20.47 15.20 6.29
C ASP A 163 20.52 13.85 5.55
N ALA A 164 21.53 13.02 5.83
CA ALA A 164 21.69 11.70 5.24
C ALA A 164 20.65 10.66 5.71
N MET A 165 19.92 10.96 6.80
CA MET A 165 18.90 10.12 7.39
C MET A 165 17.54 10.43 6.76
N GLU A 166 16.90 9.40 6.19
CA GLU A 166 15.65 9.55 5.45
C GLU A 166 14.42 9.39 6.35
N ILE A 167 13.39 10.20 6.09
CA ILE A 167 12.07 10.08 6.69
C ILE A 167 11.11 9.43 5.70
N GLU A 168 10.45 8.35 6.12
CA GLU A 168 9.38 7.71 5.35
C GLU A 168 8.04 7.88 6.07
N SER A 169 6.98 8.21 5.34
CA SER A 169 5.66 8.44 5.94
C SER A 169 4.55 7.83 5.11
N PHE A 170 3.53 7.29 5.77
CA PHE A 170 2.35 6.79 5.09
C PHE A 170 1.56 7.95 4.47
N ILE A 171 1.16 7.85 3.22
CA ILE A 171 0.36 8.89 2.54
C ILE A 171 -1.00 8.38 2.06
N HIS A 172 -1.21 7.07 2.04
CA HIS A 172 -2.47 6.48 1.60
C HIS A 172 -2.72 5.10 2.20
N GLY A 173 -4.00 4.75 2.32
CA GLY A 173 -4.45 3.40 2.66
C GLY A 173 -4.99 3.29 4.08
N ALA A 174 -5.31 2.07 4.47
CA ALA A 174 -6.05 1.84 5.70
C ALA A 174 -5.21 2.13 6.95
N MET A 175 -5.68 3.08 7.77
CA MET A 175 -5.02 3.45 9.02
C MET A 175 -5.34 2.45 10.14
N CYS A 176 -4.41 2.31 11.07
CA CYS A 176 -4.66 1.59 12.32
C CYS A 176 -5.11 2.58 13.38
N ILE A 177 -6.14 2.23 14.15
CA ILE A 177 -6.56 3.01 15.33
C ILE A 177 -5.61 2.82 16.52
N SER A 178 -4.87 1.70 16.53
CA SER A 178 -3.89 1.40 17.57
C SER A 178 -2.58 2.14 17.34
N TYR A 179 -1.96 2.59 18.43
CA TYR A 179 -0.73 3.37 18.43
C TYR A 179 0.39 2.68 17.62
N SER A 180 0.74 3.25 16.48
CA SER A 180 1.70 2.68 15.52
C SER A 180 1.49 1.17 15.21
N GLY A 181 0.26 0.68 15.28
CA GLY A 181 -0.09 -0.74 15.00
C GLY A 181 0.02 -1.72 16.18
N ARG A 182 0.36 -1.25 17.39
CA ARG A 182 0.43 -2.10 18.60
C ARG A 182 -0.97 -2.38 19.16
N CYS A 183 -1.53 -3.52 18.80
CA CYS A 183 -2.93 -3.87 19.10
C CYS A 183 -3.02 -5.16 19.91
N LEU A 184 -3.74 -5.14 21.04
CA LEU A 184 -4.04 -6.33 21.85
C LEU A 184 -5.44 -6.90 21.61
N LEU A 185 -6.31 -6.15 20.93
CA LEU A 185 -7.71 -6.55 20.73
C LEU A 185 -7.82 -7.86 19.95
N SER A 186 -7.01 -8.05 18.90
CA SER A 186 -7.05 -9.26 18.07
C SER A 186 -6.66 -10.49 18.88
N ASN A 187 -5.63 -10.38 19.71
CA ASN A 187 -5.20 -11.49 20.55
C ASN A 187 -6.27 -11.80 21.61
N PHE A 188 -6.73 -10.78 22.33
CA PHE A 188 -7.72 -10.93 23.38
C PHE A 188 -9.05 -11.54 22.88
N LEU A 189 -9.55 -11.09 21.73
CA LEU A 189 -10.86 -11.50 21.21
C LEU A 189 -10.82 -12.82 20.42
N THR A 190 -9.70 -13.15 19.76
CA THR A 190 -9.66 -14.31 18.84
C THR A 190 -8.48 -15.25 19.04
N GLY A 191 -7.59 -14.98 20.00
CA GLY A 191 -6.33 -15.70 20.16
C GLY A 191 -5.34 -15.51 19.02
N ARG A 192 -5.57 -14.55 18.11
CA ARG A 192 -4.67 -14.26 16.98
C ARG A 192 -3.91 -12.96 17.20
N ASP A 193 -2.60 -13.03 17.33
CA ASP A 193 -1.78 -11.87 17.66
C ASP A 193 -1.53 -10.93 16.46
N ALA A 194 -2.00 -9.68 16.58
CA ALA A 194 -1.76 -8.65 15.58
C ALA A 194 -0.28 -8.26 15.45
N ASN A 195 0.50 -8.43 16.52
CA ASN A 195 1.92 -8.08 16.62
C ASN A 195 2.84 -9.17 16.06
N GLN A 196 2.27 -10.32 15.67
CA GLN A 196 2.91 -11.38 14.88
C GLN A 196 2.27 -11.51 13.48
N GLY A 197 1.49 -10.51 13.05
CA GLY A 197 0.92 -10.46 11.71
C GLY A 197 -0.39 -11.24 11.51
N ALA A 198 -1.00 -11.74 12.59
CA ALA A 198 -2.25 -12.47 12.56
C ALA A 198 -3.48 -11.59 12.90
N CYS A 199 -3.43 -10.28 12.70
CA CYS A 199 -4.55 -9.37 13.00
C CYS A 199 -5.86 -9.77 12.29
N THR A 200 -6.97 -9.90 13.02
CA THR A 200 -8.33 -10.18 12.50
C THR A 200 -9.16 -8.92 12.19
N HIS A 201 -8.53 -7.75 12.32
CA HIS A 201 -9.17 -6.43 12.22
C HIS A 201 -10.40 -6.26 13.14
N PRO A 202 -10.31 -6.62 14.43
CA PRO A 202 -11.46 -6.50 15.34
C PRO A 202 -11.92 -5.05 15.50
N CYS A 203 -11.01 -4.08 15.37
CA CYS A 203 -11.36 -2.67 15.31
C CYS A 203 -12.40 -2.29 14.22
N ARG A 204 -12.67 -3.18 13.27
CA ARG A 204 -13.65 -2.97 12.20
C ARG A 204 -14.96 -3.73 12.39
N TRP A 205 -15.10 -4.47 13.49
CA TRP A 205 -16.32 -5.18 13.81
C TRP A 205 -17.39 -4.23 14.34
N GLN A 206 -18.65 -4.69 14.35
CA GLN A 206 -19.74 -3.98 14.99
C GLN A 206 -19.78 -4.35 16.47
N TYR A 207 -19.82 -3.34 17.33
CA TYR A 207 -19.84 -3.50 18.78
C TYR A 207 -21.10 -2.87 19.36
N SER A 208 -21.65 -3.51 20.38
CA SER A 208 -22.63 -2.93 21.31
C SER A 208 -22.03 -3.01 22.71
N VAL A 209 -22.30 -2.01 23.55
CA VAL A 209 -21.85 -2.00 24.94
C VAL A 209 -22.98 -2.52 25.83
N VAL A 210 -22.64 -3.34 26.82
CA VAL A 210 -23.58 -3.75 27.88
C VAL A 210 -23.01 -3.24 29.19
N GLU A 211 -23.85 -2.57 29.99
CA GLU A 211 -23.45 -2.17 31.34
C GLU A 211 -23.52 -3.39 32.26
N GLU A 212 -22.48 -3.58 33.09
CA GLU A 212 -22.28 -4.78 33.90
C GLU A 212 -23.49 -5.12 34.80
N LYS A 213 -24.17 -4.11 35.35
CA LYS A 213 -25.33 -4.27 36.23
C LYS A 213 -26.66 -4.33 35.48
N ARG A 214 -26.67 -4.22 34.15
CA ARG A 214 -27.85 -4.34 33.28
C ARG A 214 -27.61 -5.41 32.20
N PRO A 215 -27.41 -6.68 32.59
CA PRO A 215 -27.17 -7.75 31.64
C PRO A 215 -28.37 -7.92 30.68
N GLY A 216 -28.09 -7.97 29.38
CA GLY A 216 -29.09 -8.08 28.32
C GLY A 216 -29.62 -6.75 27.78
N GLU A 217 -29.29 -5.62 28.42
CA GLU A 217 -29.54 -4.28 27.88
C GLU A 217 -28.33 -3.86 27.05
N TYR A 218 -28.41 -4.10 25.74
CA TYR A 218 -27.39 -3.69 24.79
C TYR A 218 -27.61 -2.22 24.41
N PHE A 219 -26.65 -1.39 24.76
CA PHE A 219 -26.55 -0.02 24.30
C PHE A 219 -25.82 -0.05 22.95
N PRO A 220 -26.50 0.28 21.83
CA PRO A 220 -25.80 0.47 20.57
C PRO A 220 -24.79 1.60 20.74
N VAL A 221 -23.61 1.45 20.14
CA VAL A 221 -22.60 2.50 20.10
C VAL A 221 -23.02 3.50 19.02
N GLU A 222 -23.89 4.45 19.38
CA GLU A 222 -24.37 5.55 18.52
C GLU A 222 -23.89 6.90 19.09
N GLU A 223 -23.59 7.87 18.22
CA GLU A 223 -23.04 9.18 18.60
C GLU A 223 -24.06 10.32 18.53
N ASP A 224 -23.94 11.28 19.47
CA ASP A 224 -24.55 12.61 19.45
C ASP A 224 -23.50 13.74 19.31
N ASP A 225 -23.93 15.01 19.32
CA ASP A 225 -23.09 16.21 19.17
C ASP A 225 -21.92 16.35 20.19
N ARG A 226 -21.79 15.43 21.15
CA ARG A 226 -20.75 15.41 22.20
C ARG A 226 -19.93 14.12 22.27
N GLY A 227 -20.30 13.08 21.54
CA GLY A 227 -19.40 11.98 21.22
C GLY A 227 -19.86 10.56 21.61
N THR A 228 -19.65 9.57 20.74
CA THR A 228 -19.50 8.12 21.01
C THR A 228 -18.82 7.40 19.83
N TYR A 229 -17.54 6.99 19.94
CA TYR A 229 -16.93 6.02 19.01
C TYR A 229 -15.90 5.13 19.70
N ILE A 230 -15.79 3.86 19.27
CA ILE A 230 -14.81 2.94 19.86
C ILE A 230 -13.67 2.56 18.90
N PHE A 231 -13.87 2.20 17.61
CA PHE A 231 -12.74 1.70 16.77
C PHE A 231 -12.68 2.01 15.24
N ASN A 232 -13.50 2.91 14.64
CA ASN A 232 -13.67 2.96 13.18
C ASN A 232 -12.80 3.97 12.37
N SER A 233 -11.58 3.59 11.97
CA SER A 233 -10.70 4.49 11.17
C SER A 233 -11.09 4.62 9.69
N LYS A 234 -11.14 5.86 9.17
CA LYS A 234 -11.08 6.20 7.73
C LYS A 234 -9.76 5.76 7.09
N ASP A 235 -9.74 5.68 5.76
CA ASP A 235 -8.51 5.48 5.00
C ASP A 235 -7.74 6.81 4.91
N LEU A 236 -6.43 6.77 5.06
CA LEU A 236 -5.58 7.93 4.84
C LEU A 236 -5.55 8.27 3.34
N CYS A 237 -5.57 9.54 3.00
CA CYS A 237 -5.27 10.02 1.66
C CYS A 237 -4.65 11.42 1.71
N MET A 238 -3.43 11.55 1.17
CA MET A 238 -2.69 12.81 1.11
C MET A 238 -2.47 13.28 -0.33
N ILE A 239 -3.28 12.81 -1.29
CA ILE A 239 -3.13 13.15 -2.71
C ILE A 239 -3.29 14.65 -2.98
N GLU A 240 -4.10 15.35 -2.18
CA GLU A 240 -4.31 16.82 -2.23
C GLU A 240 -3.23 17.61 -1.47
N HIS A 241 -2.31 16.91 -0.81
CA HIS A 241 -1.37 17.48 0.16
C HIS A 241 0.09 17.14 -0.15
N ILE A 242 0.40 16.74 -1.38
CA ILE A 242 1.77 16.39 -1.82
C ILE A 242 2.79 17.50 -1.51
N PRO A 243 2.52 18.80 -1.77
CA PRO A 243 3.45 19.86 -1.44
C PRO A 243 3.76 19.93 0.06
N ASP A 244 2.75 19.76 0.91
CA ASP A 244 2.90 19.84 2.36
C ASP A 244 3.75 18.70 2.92
N MET A 245 3.57 17.49 2.36
CA MET A 245 4.34 16.31 2.72
C MET A 245 5.83 16.48 2.32
N ILE A 246 6.11 16.93 1.10
CA ILE A 246 7.48 17.18 0.64
C ILE A 246 8.13 18.30 1.46
N ASN A 247 7.41 19.40 1.70
CA ASN A 247 7.88 20.52 2.51
C ASN A 247 8.07 20.18 4.00
N ALA A 248 7.53 19.05 4.47
CA ALA A 248 7.81 18.54 5.81
C ALA A 248 9.17 17.82 5.90
N GLY A 249 9.85 17.59 4.78
CA GLY A 249 11.13 16.89 4.71
C GLY A 249 10.99 15.37 4.67
N ILE A 250 9.90 14.87 4.10
CA ILE A 250 9.66 13.44 3.89
C ILE A 250 10.34 13.02 2.58
N ASP A 251 11.17 11.97 2.65
CA ASP A 251 11.97 11.45 1.55
C ASP A 251 11.31 10.27 0.82
N SER A 252 10.44 9.53 1.51
CA SER A 252 9.72 8.38 0.96
C SER A 252 8.25 8.39 1.34
N PHE A 253 7.40 8.29 0.33
CA PHE A 253 5.95 8.20 0.41
C PHE A 253 5.51 6.75 0.38
N LYS A 254 5.01 6.29 1.51
CA LYS A 254 4.58 4.90 1.68
C LYS A 254 3.08 4.75 1.50
N ILE A 255 2.69 3.83 0.62
CA ILE A 255 1.29 3.40 0.49
C ILE A 255 1.06 2.17 1.37
N GLU A 256 -0.09 2.07 2.04
CA GLU A 256 -0.51 0.82 2.69
C GLU A 256 -1.49 0.03 1.82
N GLY A 257 -1.26 -1.28 1.70
CA GLY A 257 -2.10 -2.10 0.82
C GLY A 257 -1.57 -3.48 0.46
N ARG A 258 -0.76 -4.16 1.30
CA ARG A 258 -0.19 -5.49 0.94
C ARG A 258 -1.23 -6.55 0.57
N MET A 259 -2.45 -6.42 1.06
CA MET A 259 -3.58 -7.34 0.75
C MET A 259 -4.49 -6.82 -0.38
N LYS A 260 -4.12 -5.73 -1.06
CA LYS A 260 -4.94 -5.11 -2.11
C LYS A 260 -4.65 -5.75 -3.47
N THR A 261 -5.59 -5.59 -4.39
CA THR A 261 -5.51 -6.19 -5.73
C THR A 261 -4.57 -5.40 -6.65
N ALA A 262 -4.16 -6.03 -7.76
CA ALA A 262 -3.40 -5.36 -8.82
C ALA A 262 -4.10 -4.08 -9.32
N LEU A 263 -5.42 -4.08 -9.49
CA LEU A 263 -6.17 -2.88 -9.88
C LEU A 263 -6.00 -1.72 -8.87
N TYR A 264 -6.08 -2.01 -7.58
CA TYR A 264 -5.88 -0.99 -6.54
C TYR A 264 -4.45 -0.43 -6.62
N VAL A 265 -3.45 -1.31 -6.67
CA VAL A 265 -2.04 -0.94 -6.76
C VAL A 265 -1.74 -0.10 -8.00
N ALA A 266 -2.20 -0.53 -9.18
CA ALA A 266 -2.06 0.20 -10.43
C ALA A 266 -2.66 1.61 -10.34
N THR A 267 -3.88 1.72 -9.81
CA THR A 267 -4.59 3.01 -9.71
C THR A 267 -3.87 3.95 -8.74
N VAL A 268 -3.52 3.48 -7.55
CA VAL A 268 -2.87 4.30 -6.53
C VAL A 268 -1.45 4.69 -6.95
N ALA A 269 -0.63 3.73 -7.40
CA ALA A 269 0.75 3.99 -7.82
C ALA A 269 0.80 5.03 -8.94
N ARG A 270 0.05 4.84 -10.02
CA ARG A 270 0.02 5.76 -11.16
C ARG A 270 -0.49 7.14 -10.79
N THR A 271 -1.53 7.21 -9.96
CA THR A 271 -2.10 8.51 -9.58
C THR A 271 -1.15 9.30 -8.71
N TYR A 272 -0.50 8.66 -7.72
CA TYR A 272 0.51 9.32 -6.90
C TYR A 272 1.78 9.65 -7.69
N ARG A 273 2.26 8.75 -8.56
CA ARG A 273 3.40 9.02 -9.45
C ARG A 273 3.15 10.26 -10.29
N LYS A 274 1.99 10.35 -10.94
CA LYS A 274 1.59 11.48 -11.75
C LYS A 274 1.49 12.77 -10.91
N ALA A 275 0.87 12.72 -9.73
CA ALA A 275 0.77 13.87 -8.84
C ALA A 275 2.15 14.39 -8.37
N ILE A 276 3.06 13.47 -8.02
CA ILE A 276 4.43 13.79 -7.64
C ILE A 276 5.18 14.42 -8.82
N ASP A 277 5.11 13.82 -10.01
CA ASP A 277 5.80 14.35 -11.19
C ASP A 277 5.26 15.69 -11.65
N ASP A 278 3.94 15.86 -11.64
CA ASP A 278 3.31 17.13 -11.96
C ASP A 278 3.77 18.21 -10.97
N PHE A 279 3.87 17.93 -9.66
CA PHE A 279 4.39 18.88 -8.67
C PHE A 279 5.86 19.25 -8.89
N TYR A 280 6.74 18.28 -9.18
CA TYR A 280 8.15 18.56 -9.46
C TYR A 280 8.35 19.31 -10.78
N LYS A 281 7.43 19.14 -11.74
CA LYS A 281 7.44 19.89 -13.00
C LYS A 281 6.95 21.31 -12.81
N ASP A 282 5.79 21.49 -12.17
CA ASP A 282 5.16 22.77 -11.86
C ASP A 282 4.05 22.59 -10.81
N GLU A 283 4.11 23.34 -9.71
CA GLU A 283 3.09 23.31 -8.66
C GLU A 283 1.70 23.68 -9.18
N GLU A 284 1.60 24.59 -10.15
CA GLU A 284 0.31 24.97 -10.74
C GLU A 284 -0.25 23.85 -11.64
N LEU A 285 0.60 23.05 -12.28
CA LEU A 285 0.17 21.86 -13.01
C LEU A 285 -0.46 20.84 -12.06
N TYR A 286 0.19 20.56 -10.93
CA TYR A 286 -0.36 19.69 -9.87
C TYR A 286 -1.73 20.21 -9.39
N LYS A 287 -1.84 21.50 -9.05
CA LYS A 287 -3.11 22.10 -8.61
C LYS A 287 -4.22 21.97 -9.66
N SER A 288 -3.90 22.21 -10.93
CA SER A 288 -4.87 22.14 -12.02
C SER A 288 -5.40 20.71 -12.25
N ASN A 289 -4.60 19.68 -11.94
CA ASN A 289 -4.95 18.27 -12.09
C ASN A 289 -5.54 17.62 -10.82
N LEU A 290 -5.67 18.35 -9.70
CA LEU A 290 -6.27 17.84 -8.46
C LEU A 290 -7.61 17.11 -8.66
N PRO A 291 -8.59 17.65 -9.44
CA PRO A 291 -9.86 16.96 -9.67
C PRO A 291 -9.68 15.59 -10.31
N TYR A 292 -8.73 15.45 -11.24
CA TYR A 292 -8.42 14.18 -11.89
C TYR A 292 -7.81 13.17 -10.89
N TYR A 293 -6.88 13.59 -10.04
CA TYR A 293 -6.29 12.67 -9.06
C TYR A 293 -7.32 12.18 -8.05
N MET A 294 -8.20 13.07 -7.60
CA MET A 294 -9.29 12.74 -6.68
C MET A 294 -10.29 11.79 -7.33
N GLU A 295 -10.63 12.00 -8.60
CA GLU A 295 -11.47 11.09 -9.35
C GLU A 295 -10.84 9.69 -9.44
N GLU A 296 -9.57 9.58 -9.86
CA GLU A 296 -8.88 8.29 -9.99
C GLU A 296 -8.72 7.55 -8.65
N ILE A 297 -8.31 8.24 -7.59
CA ILE A 297 -8.23 7.67 -6.24
C ILE A 297 -9.63 7.26 -5.75
N GLY A 298 -10.68 7.98 -6.14
CA GLY A 298 -12.08 7.62 -5.90
C GLY A 298 -12.57 6.40 -6.68
N LYS A 299 -11.81 5.87 -7.65
CA LYS A 299 -12.15 4.63 -8.37
C LYS A 299 -11.66 3.38 -7.65
N CYS A 300 -10.78 3.53 -6.66
CA CYS A 300 -10.33 2.44 -5.80
C CYS A 300 -11.42 1.97 -4.85
N THR A 301 -11.19 0.84 -4.19
CA THR A 301 -12.02 0.39 -3.06
C THR A 301 -11.55 1.06 -1.76
N TYR A 302 -12.36 1.97 -1.25
CA TYR A 302 -12.11 2.75 -0.02
C TYR A 302 -13.39 2.87 0.82
N ARG A 303 -13.27 3.37 2.06
CA ARG A 303 -14.42 3.71 2.92
C ARG A 303 -14.77 5.19 2.79
N GLN A 304 -13.96 6.03 3.42
CA GLN A 304 -13.90 7.48 3.28
C GLN A 304 -12.46 7.91 3.56
N TYR A 305 -12.06 9.07 3.05
CA TYR A 305 -10.71 9.58 3.23
C TYR A 305 -10.58 10.54 4.42
N THR A 306 -9.40 10.53 5.04
CA THR A 306 -8.98 11.48 6.07
C THR A 306 -7.51 11.85 5.85
N THR A 307 -7.09 12.99 6.37
CA THR A 307 -5.68 13.38 6.48
C THR A 307 -5.01 12.82 7.76
N GLY A 308 -5.76 12.06 8.57
CA GLY A 308 -5.25 11.48 9.80
C GLY A 308 -4.76 12.54 10.78
N PHE A 309 -3.55 12.37 11.30
CA PHE A 309 -2.96 13.28 12.29
C PHE A 309 -2.15 14.44 11.67
N TYR A 310 -2.01 14.49 10.34
CA TYR A 310 -1.08 15.39 9.67
C TYR A 310 -1.34 16.88 9.93
N TYR A 311 -2.61 17.27 10.09
CA TYR A 311 -3.01 18.65 10.41
C TYR A 311 -3.47 18.84 11.87
N GLY A 312 -3.13 17.90 12.76
CA GLY A 312 -3.51 17.92 14.16
C GLY A 312 -4.35 16.72 14.55
N LYS A 313 -4.93 16.75 15.75
CA LYS A 313 -5.80 15.66 16.22
C LYS A 313 -7.01 15.55 15.28
N PRO A 314 -7.33 14.34 14.76
CA PRO A 314 -8.50 14.16 13.94
C PRO A 314 -9.76 14.64 14.68
N SER A 315 -10.58 15.47 14.03
CA SER A 315 -11.90 15.87 14.54
C SER A 315 -12.91 14.73 14.37
N SER A 316 -14.14 14.96 14.84
CA SER A 316 -15.31 14.13 14.56
C SER A 316 -15.66 14.02 13.07
N ASP A 317 -14.86 14.55 12.13
CA ASP A 317 -15.08 14.36 10.68
C ASP A 317 -14.13 13.30 10.10
N ALA A 318 -13.27 12.69 10.91
CA ALA A 318 -12.22 11.76 10.49
C ALA A 318 -12.58 10.27 10.68
N GLN A 319 -13.80 9.94 11.13
CA GLN A 319 -14.29 8.55 11.20
C GLN A 319 -15.57 8.36 10.35
N VAL A 320 -15.89 7.13 10.00
CA VAL A 320 -17.06 6.83 9.15
C VAL A 320 -18.28 6.53 10.03
N TYR A 321 -19.33 7.33 9.88
CA TYR A 321 -20.51 7.34 10.75
C TYR A 321 -21.76 6.74 10.12
N ASP A 322 -21.97 7.01 8.84
CA ASP A 322 -23.24 6.68 8.19
C ASP A 322 -23.23 5.35 7.45
N ASN A 323 -22.06 4.89 6.95
CA ASN A 323 -21.98 3.70 6.12
C ASN A 323 -20.58 3.07 6.09
N ASN A 324 -20.42 1.89 6.70
CA ASN A 324 -19.14 1.18 6.77
C ASN A 324 -18.83 0.35 5.49
N GLU A 325 -19.64 0.51 4.45
CA GLU A 325 -19.51 -0.19 3.18
C GLU A 325 -18.36 0.37 2.35
N TYR A 326 -17.64 -0.53 1.70
CA TYR A 326 -16.62 -0.12 0.75
C TYR A 326 -17.27 0.42 -0.52
N VAL A 327 -16.91 1.63 -0.91
CA VAL A 327 -17.26 2.15 -2.23
C VAL A 327 -16.45 1.38 -3.27
N LYS A 328 -17.12 0.69 -4.20
CA LYS A 328 -16.49 -0.04 -5.31
C LYS A 328 -17.04 0.46 -6.64
N ASN A 329 -16.42 1.51 -7.16
CA ASN A 329 -16.88 2.15 -8.39
C ASN A 329 -16.46 1.41 -9.66
N TYR A 330 -15.41 0.59 -9.58
CA TYR A 330 -14.85 -0.14 -10.72
C TYR A 330 -14.54 -1.59 -10.36
N ILE A 331 -14.66 -2.47 -11.35
CA ILE A 331 -14.32 -3.88 -11.26
C ILE A 331 -13.12 -4.21 -12.16
N TYR A 332 -12.27 -5.10 -11.69
CA TYR A 332 -11.05 -5.54 -12.39
C TYR A 332 -11.41 -6.60 -13.43
N VAL A 333 -11.16 -6.33 -14.71
CA VAL A 333 -11.47 -7.27 -15.80
C VAL A 333 -10.29 -8.23 -16.01
N GLY A 334 -9.07 -7.69 -16.14
CA GLY A 334 -7.86 -8.47 -16.34
C GLY A 334 -6.65 -7.58 -16.64
N LYS A 335 -5.47 -8.19 -16.77
CA LYS A 335 -4.22 -7.53 -17.16
C LYS A 335 -3.75 -8.11 -18.48
N VAL A 336 -3.45 -7.27 -19.47
CA VAL A 336 -2.93 -7.72 -20.76
C VAL A 336 -1.61 -8.48 -20.56
N GLU A 337 -1.59 -9.76 -20.93
CA GLU A 337 -0.41 -10.63 -20.83
C GLU A 337 0.32 -10.74 -22.17
N SER A 338 -0.43 -10.70 -23.28
CA SER A 338 0.12 -10.69 -24.63
C SER A 338 -0.87 -10.09 -25.62
N VAL A 339 -0.39 -9.80 -26.84
CA VAL A 339 -1.22 -9.37 -27.97
C VAL A 339 -0.94 -10.30 -29.14
N ASP A 340 -2.00 -10.81 -29.78
CA ASP A 340 -1.86 -11.71 -30.93
C ASP A 340 -1.59 -10.96 -32.24
N ALA A 341 -1.35 -11.71 -33.32
CA ALA A 341 -1.06 -11.14 -34.64
C ALA A 341 -2.23 -10.33 -35.24
N ASN A 342 -3.45 -10.48 -34.73
CA ASN A 342 -4.64 -9.75 -35.15
C ASN A 342 -4.91 -8.51 -34.26
N GLY A 343 -4.06 -8.25 -33.26
CA GLY A 343 -4.23 -7.16 -32.32
C GLY A 343 -5.21 -7.45 -31.17
N CYS A 344 -5.65 -8.70 -31.00
CA CYS A 344 -6.46 -9.10 -29.86
C CYS A 344 -5.59 -9.19 -28.61
N VAL A 345 -6.09 -8.67 -27.49
CA VAL A 345 -5.42 -8.77 -26.20
C VAL A 345 -5.75 -10.12 -25.54
N CYS A 346 -4.75 -10.74 -24.96
CA CYS A 346 -4.89 -11.99 -24.23
C CYS A 346 -4.67 -11.74 -22.74
N PHE A 347 -5.60 -12.19 -21.90
CA PHE A 347 -5.50 -12.05 -20.45
C PHE A 347 -6.33 -13.08 -19.70
N MET A 348 -5.91 -13.41 -18.48
CA MET A 348 -6.72 -14.17 -17.55
C MET A 348 -7.85 -13.29 -16.97
N GLN A 349 -9.08 -13.74 -17.12
CA GLN A 349 -10.26 -13.05 -16.61
C GLN A 349 -10.31 -13.01 -15.08
N ARG A 350 -10.74 -11.88 -14.52
CA ARG A 350 -11.00 -11.73 -13.08
C ARG A 350 -12.47 -11.57 -12.70
N ASN A 351 -13.24 -10.79 -13.47
CA ASN A 351 -14.68 -10.55 -13.25
C ASN A 351 -15.45 -10.62 -14.56
N LYS A 352 -16.76 -10.90 -14.48
CA LYS A 352 -17.64 -11.02 -15.65
C LYS A 352 -17.71 -9.73 -16.47
N PHE A 353 -17.65 -9.87 -17.79
CA PHE A 353 -17.92 -8.84 -18.78
C PHE A 353 -18.52 -9.48 -20.06
N CYS A 354 -19.14 -8.67 -20.91
CA CYS A 354 -19.84 -9.11 -22.12
C CYS A 354 -19.39 -8.33 -23.36
N VAL A 355 -19.60 -8.93 -24.54
CA VAL A 355 -19.51 -8.23 -25.82
C VAL A 355 -20.48 -7.03 -25.82
N GLY A 356 -20.05 -5.92 -26.42
CA GLY A 356 -20.77 -4.65 -26.46
C GLY A 356 -20.64 -3.79 -25.21
N GLN A 357 -20.01 -4.27 -24.13
CA GLN A 357 -19.75 -3.44 -22.95
C GLN A 357 -18.54 -2.53 -23.16
N THR A 358 -18.58 -1.34 -22.53
CA THR A 358 -17.44 -0.43 -22.47
C THR A 358 -16.53 -0.81 -21.30
N VAL A 359 -15.25 -1.01 -21.60
CA VAL A 359 -14.16 -1.17 -20.64
C VAL A 359 -13.23 0.03 -20.71
N GLU A 360 -12.41 0.19 -19.67
CA GLU A 360 -11.39 1.22 -19.57
C GLU A 360 -10.01 0.56 -19.46
N ALA A 361 -9.13 0.84 -20.41
CA ALA A 361 -7.73 0.46 -20.38
C ALA A 361 -6.91 1.56 -19.69
N MET A 362 -6.20 1.18 -18.63
CA MET A 362 -5.38 2.09 -17.83
C MET A 362 -3.96 2.17 -18.39
N ALA A 363 -3.67 3.20 -19.19
CA ALA A 363 -2.31 3.45 -19.67
C ALA A 363 -1.37 3.84 -18.51
N PHE A 364 -0.08 3.50 -18.64
CA PHE A 364 0.91 3.73 -17.59
C PHE A 364 1.20 5.23 -17.33
N ASP A 365 0.95 6.09 -18.32
CA ASP A 365 1.21 7.54 -18.28
C ASP A 365 0.14 8.37 -17.52
N GLY A 366 -0.91 7.70 -17.01
CA GLY A 366 -2.07 8.34 -16.38
C GLY A 366 -3.31 8.40 -17.27
N ASN A 367 -3.19 8.22 -18.58
CA ASN A 367 -4.36 8.27 -19.44
C ASN A 367 -5.23 7.01 -19.31
N ASN A 368 -6.52 7.19 -19.59
CA ASN A 368 -7.48 6.09 -19.65
C ASN A 368 -8.10 6.07 -21.04
N GLN A 369 -8.18 4.88 -21.65
CA GLN A 369 -8.82 4.71 -22.95
C GLN A 369 -10.11 3.91 -22.77
N GLN A 370 -11.25 4.50 -23.15
CA GLN A 370 -12.52 3.79 -23.21
C GLN A 370 -12.60 2.97 -24.50
N LEU A 371 -12.91 1.69 -24.37
CA LEU A 371 -12.92 0.72 -25.45
C LEU A 371 -14.19 -0.11 -25.38
N GLU A 372 -14.73 -0.49 -26.52
CA GLU A 372 -15.84 -1.43 -26.61
C GLU A 372 -15.31 -2.85 -26.80
N VAL A 373 -15.87 -3.80 -26.06
CA VAL A 373 -15.57 -5.23 -26.23
C VAL A 373 -16.26 -5.72 -27.49
N LYS A 374 -15.51 -5.88 -28.59
CA LYS A 374 -16.06 -6.27 -29.90
C LYS A 374 -16.28 -7.76 -30.05
N ALA A 375 -15.36 -8.56 -29.50
CA ALA A 375 -15.44 -10.02 -29.51
C ALA A 375 -14.66 -10.62 -28.34
N ILE A 376 -15.11 -11.77 -27.86
CA ILE A 376 -14.43 -12.58 -26.84
C ILE A 376 -14.28 -13.99 -27.39
N TYR A 377 -13.09 -14.57 -27.24
CA TYR A 377 -12.79 -15.95 -27.58
C TYR A 377 -12.26 -16.69 -26.36
N ASN A 378 -12.79 -17.88 -26.09
CA ASN A 378 -12.33 -18.76 -25.02
C ASN A 378 -11.02 -19.49 -25.40
N GLU A 379 -10.53 -20.34 -24.49
CA GLU A 379 -9.30 -21.14 -24.69
C GLU A 379 -9.35 -22.07 -25.91
N ASN A 380 -10.54 -22.51 -26.31
CA ASN A 380 -10.75 -23.34 -27.51
C ASN A 380 -10.80 -22.52 -28.81
N GLY A 381 -10.73 -21.18 -28.71
CA GLY A 381 -10.88 -20.27 -29.84
C GLY A 381 -12.33 -20.05 -30.28
N GLU A 382 -13.31 -20.48 -29.48
CA GLU A 382 -14.74 -20.31 -29.78
C GLU A 382 -15.19 -18.91 -29.38
N SER A 383 -16.00 -18.28 -30.24
CA SER A 383 -16.60 -16.97 -29.96
C SER A 383 -17.66 -17.10 -28.86
N VAL A 384 -17.59 -16.25 -27.84
CA VAL A 384 -18.53 -16.23 -26.72
C VAL A 384 -19.09 -14.82 -26.49
N GLU A 385 -20.35 -14.72 -26.07
CA GLU A 385 -21.04 -13.43 -25.83
C GLU A 385 -20.69 -12.82 -24.47
N SER A 386 -20.26 -13.65 -23.53
CA SER A 386 -19.85 -13.21 -22.21
C SER A 386 -18.77 -14.11 -21.66
N ALA A 387 -18.01 -13.56 -20.72
CA ALA A 387 -17.01 -14.28 -19.96
C ALA A 387 -17.54 -14.45 -18.53
N PRO A 388 -18.15 -15.59 -18.16
CA PRO A 388 -18.76 -15.75 -16.83
C PRO A 388 -17.86 -16.49 -15.83
N HIS A 389 -16.70 -16.99 -16.24
CA HIS A 389 -15.85 -17.89 -15.44
C HIS A 389 -14.54 -17.21 -15.02
N PRO A 390 -14.40 -16.80 -13.73
CA PRO A 390 -13.14 -16.26 -13.24
C PRO A 390 -11.97 -17.21 -13.47
N LYS A 391 -10.81 -16.66 -13.83
CA LYS A 391 -9.55 -17.35 -14.16
C LYS A 391 -9.52 -18.08 -15.51
N GLU A 392 -10.52 -17.91 -16.36
CA GLU A 392 -10.46 -18.36 -17.75
C GLU A 392 -9.47 -17.50 -18.54
N GLN A 393 -8.63 -18.12 -19.37
CA GLN A 393 -7.77 -17.38 -20.29
C GLN A 393 -8.60 -16.97 -21.52
N LEU A 394 -8.64 -15.66 -21.80
CA LEU A 394 -9.45 -15.12 -22.88
C LEU A 394 -8.60 -14.37 -23.89
N LYS A 395 -9.05 -14.40 -25.14
CA LYS A 395 -8.62 -13.49 -26.18
C LYS A 395 -9.76 -12.52 -26.49
N VAL A 396 -9.49 -11.22 -26.47
CA VAL A 396 -10.51 -10.17 -26.58
C VAL A 396 -10.13 -9.16 -27.64
N ASP A 397 -11.06 -8.87 -28.56
CA ASP A 397 -10.94 -7.76 -29.49
C ASP A 397 -11.52 -6.49 -28.85
N LEU A 398 -10.64 -5.52 -28.59
CA LEU A 398 -11.00 -4.20 -28.08
C LEU A 398 -10.92 -3.11 -29.15
N GLY A 399 -10.59 -3.47 -30.40
CA GLY A 399 -10.37 -2.52 -31.48
C GLY A 399 -9.14 -1.63 -31.32
N ALA A 400 -8.26 -1.92 -30.38
CA ALA A 400 -7.03 -1.18 -30.10
C ALA A 400 -5.93 -2.13 -29.63
N VAL A 401 -4.69 -1.84 -30.05
CA VAL A 401 -3.50 -2.54 -29.55
C VAL A 401 -3.11 -1.92 -28.21
N LEU A 402 -3.09 -2.74 -27.16
CA LEU A 402 -2.71 -2.31 -25.81
C LEU A 402 -1.33 -2.87 -25.44
N PRO A 403 -0.46 -2.08 -24.77
CA PRO A 403 0.79 -2.60 -24.22
C PRO A 403 0.56 -3.76 -23.24
N VAL A 404 1.49 -4.72 -23.21
CA VAL A 404 1.53 -5.75 -22.16
C VAL A 404 1.65 -5.08 -20.79
N GLY A 405 0.95 -5.62 -19.80
CA GLY A 405 0.85 -5.06 -18.44
C GLY A 405 -0.33 -4.10 -18.24
N THR A 406 -1.00 -3.67 -19.32
CA THR A 406 -2.16 -2.76 -19.22
C THR A 406 -3.29 -3.40 -18.41
N ILE A 407 -3.75 -2.73 -17.37
CA ILE A 407 -4.91 -3.11 -16.57
C ILE A 407 -6.19 -2.67 -17.27
N ILE A 408 -7.13 -3.61 -17.38
CA ILE A 408 -8.47 -3.38 -17.91
C ILE A 408 -9.45 -3.40 -16.74
N ARG A 409 -10.28 -2.37 -16.64
CA ARG A 409 -11.35 -2.25 -15.64
C ARG A 409 -12.66 -1.83 -16.31
N MET A 410 -13.77 -1.97 -15.60
CA MET A 410 -15.05 -1.41 -16.04
C MET A 410 -15.81 -0.85 -14.84
N ARG A 411 -16.76 0.04 -15.10
CA ARG A 411 -17.59 0.63 -14.04
C ARG A 411 -18.43 -0.48 -13.39
N ALA A 412 -18.51 -0.48 -12.06
CA ALA A 412 -19.45 -1.35 -11.36
C ALA A 412 -20.87 -0.90 -11.71
N VAL A 413 -21.75 -1.88 -12.00
CA VAL A 413 -23.17 -1.66 -12.35
C VAL A 413 -24.01 -1.79 -11.09
#